data_AF-A0A399SDS6-F1
#
_entry.id   AF-A0A399SDS6-F1
#
_cell.length_a   1.000
_cell.length_b   1.000
_cell.length_c   1.000
_cell.angle_alpha   90.00
_cell.angle_beta   90.00
_cell.angle_gamma   90.00
#
_symmetry.space_group_name_H-M   'P 1'
#
loop_
_entity.id
_entity.type
_entity.pdbx_description
1 polymer ?
#
loop_
_entity_poly.entity_id
_entity_poly.type
_entity_poly.pdbx_seq_one_letter_code
_entity_poly.pdbx_strand_id
1 'polypeptide(L)'
;VGGGNTPRPGEISLAHQGVLFLDELPEFERRVLEVLREPLETGHITISRAAHQTDFPASFQLIAAMNPCPCGYRGHPLRACRCTPDQVERYQARISGPLLDRIDVQIEVPTPSQEELLDGPPGEPTVNVAERVAAAHARQLARQGKRNALLGGHEIDQHCSRTDAAD
;
A
#
# COMPACT_ATOMS: atom_id res chain seq x y z
N VAL A 1 -4.74 14.08 8.60
CA VAL A 1 -4.14 15.46 8.53
C VAL A 1 -4.46 16.16 9.85
N GLY A 2 -3.46 16.73 10.54
CA GLY A 2 -3.68 17.35 11.86
C GLY A 2 -4.62 18.57 11.82
N GLY A 3 -5.41 18.76 12.88
CA GLY A 3 -6.35 19.89 13.01
C GLY A 3 -5.73 21.14 13.69
N GLY A 4 -6.24 22.32 13.35
CA GLY A 4 -5.90 23.61 14.00
C GLY A 4 -5.68 24.79 13.03
N ASN A 5 -5.58 26.02 13.57
CA ASN A 5 -5.21 27.23 12.81
C ASN A 5 -3.74 27.20 12.36
N THR A 6 -2.86 26.63 13.18
CA THR A 6 -1.48 26.32 12.80
C THR A 6 -1.46 24.93 12.14
N PRO A 7 -0.93 24.78 10.92
CA PRO A 7 -0.77 23.46 10.31
C PRO A 7 0.03 22.54 11.22
N ARG A 8 -0.49 21.34 11.48
CA ARG A 8 0.18 20.32 12.31
C ARG A 8 0.34 19.02 11.51
N PRO A 9 1.41 18.26 11.76
CA PRO A 9 1.59 16.95 11.14
C PRO A 9 0.41 16.05 11.51
N GLY A 10 -0.15 15.37 10.50
CA GLY A 10 -1.16 14.33 10.70
C GLY A 10 -0.55 12.94 10.69
N GLU A 11 -1.40 11.93 10.71
CA GLU A 11 -1.10 10.49 10.69
C GLU A 11 -0.12 10.13 9.56
N ILE A 12 -0.39 10.66 8.36
CA ILE A 12 0.44 10.51 7.16
C ILE A 12 1.89 10.98 7.42
N SER A 13 2.05 12.14 8.07
CA SER A 13 3.38 12.69 8.36
C SER A 13 4.04 12.01 9.55
N LEU A 14 3.25 11.58 10.54
CA LEU A 14 3.74 10.80 11.67
C LEU A 14 4.25 9.42 11.26
N ALA A 15 3.73 8.87 10.16
CA ALA A 15 4.20 7.62 9.57
C ALA A 15 5.49 7.76 8.75
N HIS A 16 6.10 8.96 8.66
CA HIS A 16 7.32 9.17 7.88
C HIS A 16 8.44 8.19 8.29
N GLN A 17 9.04 7.54 7.29
CA GLN A 17 10.02 6.45 7.41
C GLN A 17 9.52 5.19 8.13
N GLY A 18 8.20 5.09 8.35
CA GLY A 18 7.53 3.95 8.94
C GLY A 18 6.47 3.36 8.01
N VAL A 19 5.43 2.81 8.63
CA VAL A 19 4.31 2.16 7.97
C VAL A 19 3.03 2.90 8.29
N LEU A 20 2.25 3.22 7.27
CA LEU A 20 0.86 3.65 7.42
C LEU A 20 -0.04 2.45 7.11
N PHE A 21 -0.69 1.91 8.15
CA PHE A 21 -1.63 0.80 7.98
C PHE A 21 -3.07 1.31 7.98
N LEU A 22 -3.83 0.94 6.95
CA LEU A 22 -5.26 1.26 6.81
C LEU A 22 -6.05 -0.03 6.72
N ASP A 23 -6.71 -0.40 7.82
CA ASP A 23 -7.68 -1.50 7.81
C ASP A 23 -9.01 -1.01 7.26
N GLU A 24 -9.74 -1.87 6.56
CA GLU A 24 -11.03 -1.54 5.95
C GLU A 24 -10.97 -0.33 4.99
N LEU A 25 -10.01 -0.33 4.05
CA LEU A 25 -9.72 0.79 3.16
C LEU A 25 -10.96 1.48 2.51
N PRO A 26 -11.98 0.76 2.01
CA PRO A 26 -13.18 1.37 1.44
C PRO A 26 -14.05 2.15 2.43
N GLU A 27 -13.89 1.96 3.74
CA GLU A 27 -14.68 2.65 4.75
C GLU A 27 -14.20 4.08 5.03
N PHE A 28 -12.98 4.41 4.64
CA PHE A 28 -12.49 5.78 4.67
C PHE A 28 -13.23 6.65 3.65
N GLU A 29 -13.45 7.91 4.01
CA GLU A 29 -14.00 8.87 3.07
C GLU A 29 -13.11 8.98 1.83
N ARG A 30 -13.72 8.94 0.64
CA ARG A 30 -13.00 9.01 -0.63
C ARG A 30 -12.02 10.19 -0.70
N ARG A 31 -12.42 11.35 -0.19
CA ARG A 31 -11.57 12.54 -0.15
C ARG A 31 -10.29 12.32 0.67
N VAL A 32 -10.35 11.56 1.76
CA VAL A 32 -9.19 11.23 2.60
C VAL A 32 -8.24 10.30 1.84
N LEU A 33 -8.79 9.31 1.13
CA LEU A 33 -8.01 8.40 0.31
C LEU A 33 -7.30 9.12 -0.85
N GLU A 34 -7.99 10.07 -1.51
CA GLU A 34 -7.37 10.85 -2.59
C GLU A 34 -6.17 11.68 -2.12
N VAL A 35 -6.17 12.13 -0.86
CA VAL A 35 -5.03 12.87 -0.28
C VAL A 35 -3.77 12.01 -0.15
N LEU A 36 -3.88 10.68 -0.15
CA LEU A 36 -2.71 9.79 -0.09
C LEU A 36 -1.90 9.76 -1.38
N ARG A 37 -2.47 10.19 -2.51
CA ARG A 37 -1.80 10.09 -3.82
C ARG A 37 -0.52 10.92 -3.90
N GLU A 38 -0.57 12.18 -3.46
CA GLU A 38 0.60 13.07 -3.42
C GLU A 38 1.72 12.48 -2.55
N PRO A 39 1.52 12.15 -1.27
CA PRO A 39 2.60 11.64 -0.43
C PRO A 39 3.13 10.27 -0.86
N LEU A 40 2.31 9.41 -1.48
CA LEU A 40 2.78 8.15 -2.07
C LEU A 40 3.74 8.38 -3.25
N GLU A 41 3.58 9.49 -3.96
CA GLU A 41 4.40 9.82 -5.14
C GLU A 41 5.62 10.67 -4.79
N THR A 42 5.44 11.66 -3.91
CA THR A 42 6.46 12.68 -3.63
C THR A 42 7.16 12.52 -2.29
N GLY A 43 6.61 11.68 -1.39
CA GLY A 43 7.12 11.52 -0.03
C GLY A 43 6.94 12.75 0.86
N HIS A 44 6.12 13.73 0.48
CA HIS A 44 5.77 14.90 1.29
C HIS A 44 4.30 15.27 1.10
N ILE A 45 3.78 16.11 2.00
CA ILE A 45 2.42 16.66 1.89
C ILE A 45 2.46 18.16 2.16
N THR A 46 1.83 18.91 1.25
CA THR A 46 1.71 20.36 1.34
C THR A 46 0.39 20.73 2.01
N ILE A 47 0.43 21.43 3.15
CA ILE A 47 -0.78 21.95 3.80
C ILE A 47 -0.86 23.46 3.62
N SER A 48 -1.81 23.91 2.82
CA SER A 48 -2.11 25.33 2.61
C SER A 48 -3.33 25.77 3.43
N ARG A 49 -3.17 26.83 4.23
CA ARG A 49 -4.23 27.47 5.02
C ARG A 49 -4.04 28.99 5.03
N ALA A 50 -5.07 29.72 4.60
CA ALA A 50 -5.15 31.18 4.58
C ALA A 50 -3.87 31.88 4.09
N ALA A 51 -2.93 32.18 5.01
CA ALA A 51 -1.69 32.92 4.74
C ALA A 51 -0.40 32.08 4.86
N HIS A 52 -0.48 30.78 5.15
CA HIS A 52 0.67 29.92 5.35
C HIS A 52 0.54 28.60 4.57
N GLN A 53 1.64 28.24 3.91
CA GLN A 53 1.88 26.93 3.32
C GLN A 53 2.99 26.28 4.13
N THR A 54 2.80 25.01 4.50
CA THR A 54 3.80 24.25 5.24
C THR A 54 3.88 22.84 4.68
N ASP A 55 5.10 22.41 4.38
CA ASP A 55 5.38 21.08 3.86
C ASP A 55 5.76 20.17 5.02
N PHE A 56 5.16 18.99 5.06
CA PHE A 56 5.49 17.95 6.03
C PHE A 56 6.05 16.71 5.32
N PRO A 57 7.10 16.07 5.87
CA PRO A 57 7.60 14.82 5.32
C PRO A 57 6.55 13.70 5.49
N ALA A 58 6.48 12.81 4.49
CA ALA A 58 5.45 11.78 4.38
C ALA A 58 5.92 10.55 3.57
N SER A 59 7.21 10.24 3.54
CA SER A 59 7.72 9.00 2.92
C SER A 59 7.44 7.78 3.80
N PHE A 60 6.29 7.12 3.63
CA PHE A 60 5.90 5.91 4.37
C PHE A 60 5.64 4.72 3.44
N GLN A 61 5.68 3.50 3.98
CA GLN A 61 5.12 2.33 3.30
C GLN A 61 3.63 2.24 3.61
N LEU A 62 2.79 2.27 2.58
CA LEU A 62 1.36 2.03 2.73
C LEU A 62 1.10 0.52 2.77
N ILE A 63 0.39 0.08 3.80
CA ILE A 63 -0.21 -1.25 3.86
C ILE A 63 -1.70 -1.04 4.06
N ALA A 64 -2.52 -1.66 3.23
CA ALA A 64 -3.97 -1.54 3.34
C ALA A 64 -4.64 -2.89 3.21
N ALA A 65 -5.73 -3.07 3.95
CA ALA A 65 -6.57 -4.25 3.89
C ALA A 65 -8.00 -3.85 3.52
N MET A 66 -8.71 -4.73 2.83
CA MET A 66 -10.13 -4.54 2.56
C MET A 66 -10.84 -5.87 2.35
N ASN A 67 -12.13 -5.89 2.69
CA ASN A 67 -13.01 -6.98 2.30
C ASN A 67 -13.26 -6.97 0.78
N PRO A 68 -13.57 -8.12 0.16
CA PRO A 68 -13.87 -8.18 -1.28
C PRO A 68 -15.24 -7.60 -1.65
N CYS A 69 -16.12 -7.41 -0.66
CA CYS A 69 -17.45 -6.80 -0.76
C CYS A 69 -17.95 -6.34 0.62
N PRO A 70 -19.07 -5.59 0.72
CA PRO A 70 -19.59 -5.11 2.01
C PRO A 70 -19.89 -6.21 3.03
N CYS A 71 -20.32 -7.39 2.58
CA CYS A 71 -20.62 -8.51 3.49
C CYS A 71 -19.41 -9.40 3.79
N GLY A 72 -18.25 -9.17 3.15
CA GLY A 72 -17.03 -9.96 3.35
C GLY A 72 -17.01 -11.36 2.73
N TYR A 73 -18.14 -11.90 2.26
CA TYR A 73 -18.24 -13.31 1.83
C TYR A 73 -18.11 -13.55 0.32
N ARG A 74 -17.73 -12.53 -0.48
CA ARG A 74 -17.49 -12.76 -1.93
C ARG A 74 -16.30 -13.70 -2.09
N GLY A 75 -16.51 -14.82 -2.78
CA GLY A 75 -15.49 -15.86 -2.97
C GLY A 75 -15.30 -16.80 -1.77
N HIS A 76 -16.08 -16.65 -0.69
CA HIS A 76 -15.91 -17.47 0.50
C HIS A 76 -16.41 -18.91 0.25
N PRO A 77 -15.63 -19.95 0.58
CA PRO A 77 -15.94 -21.35 0.21
C PRO A 77 -17.18 -21.91 0.92
N LEU A 78 -17.42 -21.50 2.17
CA LEU A 78 -18.49 -22.04 3.01
C LEU A 78 -19.71 -21.12 3.22
N ARG A 79 -19.60 -19.83 2.88
CA ARG A 79 -20.62 -18.82 3.19
C ARG A 79 -20.98 -18.08 1.92
N ALA A 80 -22.24 -18.14 1.53
CA ALA A 80 -22.71 -17.46 0.34
C ALA A 80 -22.71 -15.94 0.54
N CYS A 81 -22.10 -15.22 -0.41
CA CYS A 81 -22.24 -13.77 -0.53
C CYS A 81 -23.70 -13.41 -0.81
N ARG A 82 -24.20 -12.35 -0.15
CA ARG A 82 -25.55 -11.82 -0.36
C ARG A 82 -25.57 -10.49 -1.14
N CYS A 83 -24.40 -9.97 -1.48
CA CYS A 83 -24.28 -8.72 -2.23
C CYS A 83 -24.64 -8.95 -3.71
N THR A 84 -25.40 -8.02 -4.29
CA THR A 84 -25.60 -7.99 -5.75
C THR A 84 -24.32 -7.53 -6.45
N PRO A 85 -24.12 -7.85 -7.75
CA PRO A 85 -22.98 -7.35 -8.52
C PRO A 85 -22.79 -5.83 -8.39
N ASP A 86 -23.85 -5.04 -8.53
CA ASP A 86 -23.83 -3.59 -8.38
C ASP A 86 -23.39 -3.11 -6.99
N GLN A 87 -23.76 -3.83 -5.92
CA GLN A 87 -23.33 -3.49 -4.57
C GLN A 87 -21.83 -3.72 -4.40
N VAL A 88 -21.29 -4.78 -5.00
CA VAL A 88 -19.87 -5.04 -4.93
C VAL A 88 -19.08 -4.03 -5.74
N GLU A 89 -19.51 -3.75 -6.97
CA GLU A 89 -18.88 -2.75 -7.82
C GLU A 89 -18.86 -1.37 -7.14
N ARG A 90 -20.00 -0.95 -6.58
CA ARG A 90 -20.08 0.31 -5.82
C ARG A 90 -19.15 0.36 -4.61
N TYR A 91 -18.98 -0.76 -3.91
CA TYR A 91 -18.08 -0.85 -2.77
C TYR A 91 -16.61 -0.75 -3.20
N GLN A 92 -16.22 -1.48 -4.23
CA GLN A 92 -14.85 -1.43 -4.78
C GLN A 92 -14.53 -0.05 -5.38
N ALA A 93 -15.51 0.59 -6.02
CA ALA A 93 -15.39 1.93 -6.58
C ALA A 93 -15.28 3.07 -5.54
N ARG A 94 -15.37 2.77 -4.23
CA ARG A 94 -15.01 3.74 -3.17
C ARG A 94 -13.51 4.05 -3.20
N ILE A 95 -12.70 3.12 -3.68
CA ILE A 95 -11.28 3.32 -3.96
C ILE A 95 -11.14 3.71 -5.43
N SER A 96 -10.40 4.79 -5.71
CA SER A 96 -10.19 5.24 -7.08
C SER A 96 -9.10 4.44 -7.78
N GLY A 97 -9.26 4.23 -9.09
CA GLY A 97 -8.21 3.66 -9.94
C GLY A 97 -6.86 4.38 -9.78
N PRO A 98 -6.80 5.73 -9.86
CA PRO A 98 -5.55 6.47 -9.65
C PRO A 98 -4.85 6.23 -8.30
N LEU A 99 -5.57 5.85 -7.24
CA LEU A 99 -4.95 5.45 -5.97
C LEU A 99 -4.44 4.00 -6.05
N LEU A 100 -5.23 3.09 -6.62
CA LEU A 100 -4.82 1.69 -6.83
C LEU A 100 -3.58 1.59 -7.72
N ASP A 101 -3.45 2.44 -8.74
CA ASP A 101 -2.28 2.55 -9.62
C ASP A 101 -1.00 2.95 -8.87
N ARG A 102 -1.10 3.40 -7.61
CA ARG A 102 0.04 3.71 -6.73
C ARG A 102 0.32 2.61 -5.71
N ILE A 103 -0.40 1.49 -5.77
CA ILE A 103 -0.18 0.31 -4.93
C ILE A 103 0.46 -0.76 -5.81
N ASP A 104 1.78 -0.92 -5.67
CA ASP A 104 2.59 -1.83 -6.48
C ASP A 104 2.16 -3.29 -6.35
N VAL A 105 1.72 -3.69 -5.15
CA VAL A 105 1.39 -5.07 -4.82
C VAL A 105 -0.04 -5.16 -4.33
N GLN A 106 -0.88 -5.82 -5.13
CA GLN A 106 -2.26 -6.13 -4.79
C GLN A 106 -2.39 -7.65 -4.76
N ILE A 107 -2.78 -8.20 -3.61
CA ILE A 107 -2.89 -9.64 -3.39
C ILE A 107 -4.30 -9.93 -2.91
N GLU A 108 -4.98 -10.84 -3.60
CA GLU A 108 -6.21 -11.42 -3.08
C GLU A 108 -5.86 -12.50 -2.05
N VAL A 109 -6.35 -12.34 -0.83
CA VAL A 109 -6.13 -13.31 0.25
C VAL A 109 -7.39 -14.15 0.39
N PRO A 110 -7.39 -15.41 -0.08
CA PRO A 110 -8.55 -16.29 0.07
C PRO A 110 -8.77 -16.63 1.54
N THR A 111 -9.99 -17.05 1.87
CA THR A 111 -10.27 -17.64 3.18
C THR A 111 -9.50 -18.96 3.30
N PRO A 112 -8.59 -19.11 4.28
CA PRO A 112 -7.91 -20.38 4.48
C PRO A 112 -8.90 -21.44 4.97
N SER A 113 -8.70 -22.67 4.55
CA SER A 113 -9.41 -23.84 5.07
C SER A 113 -9.02 -24.11 6.53
N GLN A 114 -9.85 -24.89 7.23
CA GLN A 114 -9.55 -25.30 8.60
C GLN A 114 -8.26 -26.14 8.67
N GLU A 115 -8.04 -27.01 7.68
CA GLU A 115 -6.84 -27.85 7.57
C GLU A 115 -5.59 -26.98 7.38
N GLU A 116 -5.63 -25.95 6.53
CA GLU A 116 -4.49 -25.03 6.35
C GLU A 116 -4.16 -24.23 7.62
N LEU A 117 -5.17 -23.87 8.42
CA LEU A 117 -4.97 -23.14 9.68
C LEU A 117 -4.41 -24.01 10.81
N LEU A 118 -4.80 -25.30 10.86
CA LEU A 118 -4.43 -26.20 11.96
C LEU A 118 -3.20 -27.06 11.62
N ASP A 119 -3.10 -27.53 10.38
CA ASP A 119 -2.14 -28.53 9.92
C ASP A 119 -1.22 -28.01 8.81
N GLY A 120 -1.28 -26.71 8.52
CA GLY A 120 -0.38 -26.06 7.57
C GLY A 120 1.09 -26.22 7.98
N PRO A 121 2.02 -26.39 7.02
CA PRO A 121 3.44 -26.43 7.34
C PRO A 121 3.86 -25.13 8.04
N PRO A 122 4.85 -25.18 8.95
CA PRO A 122 5.36 -23.96 9.57
C PRO A 122 5.86 -23.01 8.48
N GLY A 123 5.53 -21.72 8.63
CA GLY A 123 6.02 -20.68 7.75
C GLY A 123 7.54 -20.62 7.73
N GLU A 124 8.10 -20.03 6.67
CA GLU A 124 9.53 -19.82 6.57
C GLU A 124 10.04 -18.97 7.76
N PRO A 125 11.09 -19.41 8.48
CA PRO A 125 11.65 -18.63 9.59
C PRO A 125 12.09 -17.24 9.15
N THR A 126 11.82 -16.23 9.99
CA THR A 126 12.20 -14.83 9.71
C THR A 126 13.68 -14.66 9.41
N VAL A 127 14.56 -15.47 10.04
CA VAL A 127 16.02 -15.42 9.79
C VAL A 127 16.38 -15.73 8.34
N ASN A 128 15.75 -16.73 7.72
CA ASN A 128 15.99 -17.10 6.33
C ASN A 128 15.51 -15.99 5.38
N VAL A 129 14.35 -15.41 5.67
CA VAL A 129 13.83 -14.26 4.91
C VAL A 129 14.76 -13.06 5.03
N ALA A 130 15.23 -12.77 6.25
CA ALA A 130 16.14 -11.66 6.52
C ALA A 130 17.46 -11.79 5.75
N GLU A 131 18.03 -13.00 5.65
CA GLU A 131 19.22 -13.27 4.84
C GLU A 131 19.00 -12.95 3.35
N ARG A 132 17.87 -13.40 2.78
CA ARG A 132 17.52 -13.08 1.38
C ARG A 132 17.34 -11.58 1.17
N VAL A 133 16.67 -10.90 2.10
CA VAL A 133 16.46 -9.45 2.06
C VAL A 133 17.80 -8.71 2.15
N ALA A 134 18.69 -9.11 3.06
CA ALA A 134 20.02 -8.53 3.21
C ALA A 134 20.88 -8.71 1.95
N ALA A 135 20.86 -9.90 1.35
CA ALA A 135 21.55 -10.18 0.10
C ALA A 135 21.00 -9.36 -1.08
N ALA A 136 19.68 -9.13 -1.13
CA ALA A 136 19.07 -8.25 -2.13
C ALA A 136 19.47 -6.79 -1.89
N HIS A 137 19.43 -6.33 -0.63
CA HIS A 137 19.82 -4.97 -0.25
C HIS A 137 21.28 -4.66 -0.59
N ALA A 138 22.22 -5.56 -0.28
CA ALA A 138 23.63 -5.42 -0.60
C ALA A 138 23.85 -5.29 -2.13
N ARG A 139 23.14 -6.08 -2.93
CA ARG A 139 23.17 -5.97 -4.41
C ARG A 139 22.69 -4.61 -4.90
N GLN A 140 21.61 -4.07 -4.32
CA GLN A 140 21.09 -2.75 -4.67
C GLN A 140 22.11 -1.65 -4.33
N LEU A 141 22.69 -1.67 -3.12
CA LEU A 141 23.72 -0.70 -2.73
C LEU A 141 24.95 -0.78 -3.63
N ALA A 142 25.44 -1.98 -3.94
CA ALA A 142 26.61 -2.14 -4.80
C ALA A 142 26.37 -1.64 -6.23
N ARG A 143 25.14 -1.81 -6.76
CA ARG A 143 24.79 -1.40 -8.12
C ARG A 143 24.57 0.11 -8.25
N GLN A 144 23.85 0.73 -7.32
CA GLN A 144 23.32 2.09 -7.49
C GLN A 144 23.43 2.98 -6.24
N GLY A 145 24.04 2.49 -5.16
CA GLY A 145 24.25 3.26 -3.91
C GLY A 145 22.99 3.48 -3.06
N LYS A 146 21.82 2.98 -3.48
CA LYS A 146 20.54 3.16 -2.79
C LYS A 146 19.56 2.01 -3.06
N ARG A 147 18.50 1.95 -2.27
CA ARG A 147 17.41 0.98 -2.42
C ARG A 147 16.67 1.18 -3.74
N ASN A 148 16.14 0.10 -4.32
CA ASN A 148 15.33 0.16 -5.56
C ASN A 148 14.12 1.11 -5.45
N ALA A 149 13.51 1.18 -4.27
CA ALA A 149 12.38 2.08 -3.99
C ALA A 149 12.73 3.58 -4.07
N LEU A 150 14.01 3.94 -4.19
CA LEU A 150 14.49 5.32 -4.28
C LEU A 150 15.04 5.65 -5.68
N LEU A 151 14.87 4.77 -6.65
CA LEU A 151 15.27 5.03 -8.03
C LEU A 151 14.33 6.06 -8.66
N GLY A 152 14.89 7.09 -9.28
CA GLY A 152 14.15 7.98 -10.17
C GLY A 152 13.94 7.35 -11.56
N GLY A 153 13.09 7.95 -12.39
CA GLY A 153 12.72 7.40 -13.70
C GLY A 153 13.92 6.98 -14.57
N HIS A 154 14.93 7.85 -14.71
CA HIS A 154 16.12 7.53 -15.50
C HIS A 154 16.91 6.34 -14.94
N GLU A 155 16.96 6.19 -13.62
CA GLU A 155 17.69 5.09 -12.97
C GLU A 155 16.90 3.78 -13.04
N ILE A 156 15.56 3.85 -13.07
CA ILE A 156 14.70 2.71 -13.37
C ILE A 156 14.99 2.22 -14.79
N ASP A 157 15.00 3.11 -15.79
CA ASP A 157 15.31 2.73 -17.17
C ASP A 157 16.70 2.08 -17.29
N GLN A 158 17.68 2.58 -16.54
CA GLN A 158 19.05 2.07 -16.55
C GLN A 158 19.19 0.70 -15.87
N HIS A 159 18.49 0.46 -14.76
CA HIS A 159 18.73 -0.71 -13.89
C HIS A 159 17.63 -1.77 -13.94
N CYS A 160 16.44 -1.43 -14.44
CA CYS A 160 15.27 -2.29 -14.52
C CYS A 160 14.86 -2.52 -15.98
N SER A 161 15.84 -2.76 -16.86
CA SER A 161 15.56 -3.14 -18.25
C SER A 161 14.74 -4.43 -18.28
N ARG A 162 13.63 -4.41 -19.03
CA ARG A 162 12.80 -5.59 -19.24
C ARG A 162 13.61 -6.63 -20.02
N THR A 163 13.63 -7.86 -19.55
CA THR A 163 14.05 -9.00 -20.37
C THR A 163 12.91 -9.38 -21.30
N ASP A 164 13.20 -9.77 -22.55
CA ASP A 164 12.25 -10.17 -23.59
C ASP A 164 11.32 -11.36 -23.23
N ALA A 165 11.45 -11.92 -22.03
CA ALA A 165 10.71 -13.09 -21.56
C ALA A 165 9.35 -12.77 -20.90
N ALA A 166 8.82 -11.56 -21.06
CA ALA A 166 7.56 -11.15 -20.46
C ALA A 166 6.73 -10.31 -21.44
N ASP A 167 6.15 -11.01 -22.42
CA ASP A 167 4.97 -10.61 -23.20
C ASP A 167 3.90 -11.70 -23.09
#